data_AF-A0A521Y5R2-F1
#
_entry.id   AF-A0A521Y5R2-F1
#
_cell.length_a   1.000
_cell.length_b   1.000
_cell.length_c   1.000
_cell.angle_alpha   90.00
_cell.angle_beta   90.00
_cell.angle_gamma   90.00
#
_symmetry.space_group_name_H-M   'P 1'
#
loop_
_entity.id
_entity.type
_entity.pdbx_description
1 polymer ?
#
loop_
_entity_poly.entity_id
_entity_poly.type
_entity_poly.pdbx_seq_one_letter_code
_entity_poly.pdbx_strand_id
1 'polypeptide(L)'
;MERTMSDDSSWTPDFGSISGSAPAWAPKRPVRIAILGDFSGAAAAGRLDTGSALGRHKPIPVEFDSLDDAIGRLGIKPVLPIGAGGSPVELDIGELEAFHPDELYRNVELFSKLADLRKRLNNTATFAKAAAEVQKWAGGPKKRASRVSRGARARGATPAPGGTLDDFARLVGRTAVTAGRESNVDALLRDVMAPFVVAAADPKKDALVASVDKGLSDALRAVLHHPEFQNLESLWRGVDFLVRRLETGPGLQVHLFDVSAEELAADLGSADDLADSGLHKLLVGTPSQEKNGGYTYVLGLYQFEASPTHAELLGRIAKVAAQAGAPFLTGIATDGFGSRKKPPHELIAQAFGALRKLPEAAWLSLLGPRFLLRHPYGKRSDPISSFAFEEFSADAGLSGMLWGHPALLAAAVLAGPAAGGLTVDDLAFHHFVDADGDTTALPCTERWIAADASQWLGGFGIVAVQAHKGEPVARLTGLDAVNGQPLSAAGSAPKANRVQVGIGGPAPAKARPGVSVSAPAAKLGDDDGSASDDDLGSSSDDSDSSSDSGSGDADLDALLASLGGSDDGSSSPDDTPSSSDVASSDSSGDDGMDPELAALLASLG
;
A
#
# COMPACT_ATOMS: atom_id res chain seq x y z
N MET A 1 -39.48 32.56 -27.49
CA MET A 1 -39.26 31.16 -27.87
C MET A 1 -37.84 30.80 -27.47
N GLU A 2 -37.63 30.48 -26.19
CA GLU A 2 -36.41 29.77 -25.82
C GLU A 2 -36.38 28.40 -26.51
N ARG A 3 -35.21 28.01 -27.02
CA ARG A 3 -34.91 26.59 -27.21
C ARG A 3 -34.44 26.07 -25.86
N THR A 4 -35.24 25.21 -25.24
CA THR A 4 -34.75 24.28 -24.23
C THR A 4 -33.62 23.46 -24.85
N MET A 5 -32.40 23.63 -24.36
CA MET A 5 -31.33 22.66 -24.63
C MET A 5 -31.72 21.34 -23.94
N SER A 6 -31.69 20.25 -24.68
CA SER A 6 -32.01 18.92 -24.14
C SER A 6 -30.89 18.48 -23.20
N ASP A 7 -31.24 18.19 -21.95
CA ASP A 7 -30.33 17.79 -20.88
C ASP A 7 -29.97 16.28 -20.98
N ASP A 8 -29.54 15.87 -22.19
CA ASP A 8 -29.63 14.49 -22.68
C ASP A 8 -28.27 13.77 -22.69
N SER A 9 -27.46 14.01 -21.65
CA SER A 9 -26.19 13.31 -21.40
C SER A 9 -26.26 12.43 -20.15
N SER A 10 -27.43 11.85 -19.87
CA SER A 10 -27.66 11.01 -18.70
C SER A 10 -26.90 9.68 -18.82
N TRP A 11 -25.79 9.56 -18.08
CA TRP A 11 -25.06 8.31 -17.99
C TRP A 11 -25.94 7.24 -17.33
N THR A 12 -26.20 6.17 -18.07
CA THR A 12 -27.07 5.07 -17.65
C THR A 12 -26.21 3.84 -17.39
N PRO A 13 -26.04 3.39 -16.12
CA PRO A 13 -25.18 2.26 -15.79
C PRO A 13 -25.74 0.92 -16.26
N ASP A 14 -24.88 0.07 -16.80
CA ASP A 14 -25.16 -1.36 -16.93
C ASP A 14 -24.39 -2.20 -15.90
N PHE A 15 -25.02 -2.34 -14.73
CA PHE A 15 -24.58 -3.24 -13.66
C PHE A 15 -24.92 -4.73 -13.90
N GLY A 16 -25.31 -5.14 -15.12
CA GLY A 16 -25.68 -6.51 -15.48
C GLY A 16 -26.96 -7.02 -14.81
N SER A 17 -27.35 -8.26 -15.13
CA SER A 17 -28.36 -9.02 -14.38
C SER A 17 -27.71 -10.15 -13.58
N ILE A 18 -28.45 -10.78 -12.65
CA ILE A 18 -27.99 -12.01 -11.99
C ILE A 18 -29.20 -12.90 -11.71
N SER A 19 -29.26 -14.09 -12.30
CA SER A 19 -30.36 -15.03 -12.08
C SER A 19 -30.06 -16.08 -11.01
N GLY A 20 -31.12 -16.77 -10.57
CA GLY A 20 -31.05 -17.77 -9.50
C GLY A 20 -31.01 -17.17 -8.08
N SER A 21 -31.45 -17.96 -7.10
CA SER A 21 -31.34 -17.62 -5.69
C SER A 21 -29.92 -17.90 -5.16
N ALA A 22 -29.41 -17.04 -4.28
CA ALA A 22 -28.19 -17.32 -3.51
C ALA A 22 -28.25 -18.69 -2.80
N PRO A 23 -27.15 -19.47 -2.75
CA PRO A 23 -27.14 -20.77 -2.06
C PRO A 23 -27.45 -20.66 -0.56
N ALA A 24 -28.17 -21.64 -0.04
CA ALA A 24 -28.46 -21.74 1.39
C ALA A 24 -27.22 -22.24 2.16
N TRP A 25 -26.35 -21.31 2.58
CA TRP A 25 -25.15 -21.64 3.34
C TRP A 25 -25.45 -22.22 4.73
N ALA A 26 -24.67 -23.24 5.13
CA ALA A 26 -24.77 -23.80 6.48
C ALA A 26 -24.39 -22.75 7.54
N PRO A 27 -25.19 -22.56 8.61
CA PRO A 27 -24.96 -21.53 9.63
C PRO A 27 -23.75 -21.84 10.54
N LYS A 28 -23.21 -23.06 10.48
CA LYS A 28 -21.93 -23.43 11.06
C LYS A 28 -21.00 -23.88 9.92
N ARG A 29 -20.12 -22.99 9.49
CA ARG A 29 -19.05 -23.20 8.52
C ARG A 29 -17.76 -22.52 9.04
N PRO A 30 -16.56 -22.96 8.64
CA PRO A 30 -15.33 -22.23 8.96
C PRO A 30 -15.36 -20.82 8.35
N VAL A 31 -14.56 -19.91 8.91
CA VAL A 31 -14.24 -18.64 8.26
C VAL A 31 -13.41 -18.96 7.02
N ARG A 32 -13.86 -18.52 5.84
CA ARG A 32 -13.15 -18.72 4.58
C ARG A 32 -12.88 -17.37 3.93
N ILE A 33 -11.60 -17.05 3.70
CA ILE A 33 -11.17 -15.84 3.00
C ILE A 33 -10.73 -16.25 1.60
N ALA A 34 -11.42 -15.74 0.57
CA ALA A 34 -10.93 -15.78 -0.80
C ALA A 34 -10.06 -14.54 -1.06
N ILE A 35 -8.90 -14.71 -1.68
CA ILE A 35 -8.02 -13.61 -2.08
C ILE A 35 -7.78 -13.72 -3.58
N LEU A 36 -8.17 -12.71 -4.35
CA LEU A 36 -8.07 -12.68 -5.81
C LEU A 36 -6.99 -11.67 -6.23
N GLY A 37 -6.10 -12.08 -7.14
CA GLY A 37 -5.02 -11.26 -7.69
C GLY A 37 -4.17 -12.03 -8.71
N ASP A 38 -3.34 -11.32 -9.48
CA ASP A 38 -2.47 -11.92 -10.50
C ASP A 38 -1.19 -12.52 -9.88
N PHE A 39 -1.37 -13.54 -9.05
CA PHE A 39 -0.31 -14.17 -8.25
C PHE A 39 0.81 -14.79 -9.10
N SER A 40 0.51 -15.22 -10.32
CA SER A 40 1.47 -15.78 -11.28
C SER A 40 2.03 -14.78 -12.30
N GLY A 41 1.50 -13.55 -12.37
CA GLY A 41 1.86 -12.57 -13.40
C GLY A 41 1.32 -12.93 -14.79
N ALA A 42 0.22 -13.67 -14.86
CA ALA A 42 -0.36 -14.17 -16.08
C ALA A 42 -0.87 -13.06 -17.01
N ALA A 43 -1.23 -11.87 -16.51
CA ALA A 43 -1.58 -10.73 -17.36
C ALA A 43 -0.34 -10.13 -18.08
N ALA A 44 0.85 -10.26 -17.49
CA ALA A 44 2.10 -9.92 -18.17
C ALA A 44 2.39 -10.92 -19.31
N ALA A 45 2.13 -12.22 -19.08
CA ALA A 45 2.20 -13.28 -20.09
C ALA A 45 1.07 -13.22 -21.15
N GLY A 46 -0.03 -12.52 -20.87
CA GLY A 46 -1.17 -12.33 -21.78
C GLY A 46 -2.29 -13.37 -21.67
N ARG A 47 -2.44 -14.05 -20.53
CA ARG A 47 -3.63 -14.86 -20.23
C ARG A 47 -4.85 -13.94 -20.06
N LEU A 48 -6.01 -14.41 -20.51
CA LEU A 48 -7.29 -13.71 -20.40
C LEU A 48 -8.43 -14.73 -20.36
N ASP A 49 -8.40 -15.64 -19.37
CA ASP A 49 -9.45 -16.65 -19.21
C ASP A 49 -10.75 -16.02 -18.69
N THR A 50 -11.89 -16.43 -19.25
CA THR A 50 -13.24 -15.97 -18.88
C THR A 50 -14.26 -17.12 -18.83
N GLY A 51 -15.41 -16.88 -18.21
CA GLY A 51 -16.55 -17.80 -18.14
C GLY A 51 -16.16 -19.19 -17.67
N SER A 52 -16.37 -20.19 -18.53
CA SER A 52 -16.04 -21.59 -18.21
C SER A 52 -14.54 -21.83 -17.94
N ALA A 53 -13.64 -20.99 -18.45
CA ALA A 53 -12.20 -21.12 -18.29
C ALA A 53 -11.73 -20.56 -16.94
N LEU A 54 -12.05 -19.30 -16.66
CA LEU A 54 -11.81 -18.69 -15.35
C LEU A 54 -12.47 -19.51 -14.23
N GLY A 55 -13.71 -19.95 -14.44
CA GLY A 55 -14.43 -20.86 -13.56
C GLY A 55 -13.88 -22.30 -13.50
N ARG A 56 -12.65 -22.57 -13.95
CA ARG A 56 -11.87 -23.79 -13.66
C ARG A 56 -10.61 -23.52 -12.82
N HIS A 57 -10.29 -22.25 -12.52
CA HIS A 57 -9.16 -21.90 -11.66
C HIS A 57 -9.39 -22.51 -10.27
N LYS A 58 -8.36 -23.15 -9.71
CA LYS A 58 -8.47 -23.85 -8.43
C LYS A 58 -8.05 -22.91 -7.30
N PRO A 59 -8.75 -22.90 -6.17
CA PRO A 59 -8.24 -22.23 -4.98
C PRO A 59 -6.93 -22.87 -4.53
N ILE A 60 -5.93 -22.06 -4.23
CA ILE A 60 -4.66 -22.47 -3.63
C ILE A 60 -4.78 -22.18 -2.13
N PRO A 61 -4.95 -23.19 -1.25
CA PRO A 61 -4.94 -22.96 0.19
C PRO A 61 -3.53 -22.53 0.62
N VAL A 62 -3.46 -21.52 1.49
CA VAL A 62 -2.21 -21.00 2.05
C VAL A 62 -2.32 -20.80 3.55
N GLU A 63 -1.27 -21.22 4.26
CA GLU A 63 -1.02 -20.94 5.67
C GLU A 63 0.42 -20.41 5.81
N PHE A 64 0.82 -19.96 6.99
CA PHE A 64 2.14 -19.34 7.19
C PHE A 64 3.33 -20.22 6.76
N ASP A 65 3.24 -21.53 6.93
CA ASP A 65 4.29 -22.52 6.62
C ASP A 65 4.26 -23.05 5.17
N SER A 66 3.24 -22.70 4.39
CA SER A 66 2.96 -23.25 3.07
C SER A 66 2.93 -22.20 1.95
N LEU A 67 3.36 -20.97 2.26
CA LEU A 67 3.39 -19.86 1.30
C LEU A 67 4.41 -20.08 0.18
N ASP A 68 5.65 -20.45 0.50
CA ASP A 68 6.67 -20.75 -0.52
C ASP A 68 6.29 -21.97 -1.36
N ASP A 69 5.63 -22.95 -0.74
CA ASP A 69 5.07 -24.12 -1.41
C ASP A 69 3.97 -23.73 -2.42
N ALA A 70 3.25 -22.62 -2.20
CA ALA A 70 2.30 -22.04 -3.16
C ALA A 70 2.97 -21.21 -4.26
N ILE A 71 4.05 -20.46 -3.95
CA ILE A 71 4.85 -19.71 -4.92
C ILE A 71 5.51 -20.68 -5.92
N GLY A 72 6.24 -21.69 -5.43
CA GLY A 72 6.94 -22.66 -6.25
C GLY A 72 6.02 -23.49 -7.16
N ARG A 73 4.77 -23.75 -6.73
CA ARG A 73 3.75 -24.43 -7.56
C ARG A 73 3.25 -23.60 -8.75
N LEU A 74 3.43 -22.27 -8.74
CA LEU A 74 3.03 -21.38 -9.83
C LEU A 74 4.16 -21.14 -10.85
N GLY A 75 5.42 -21.42 -10.51
CA GLY A 75 6.55 -21.37 -11.46
C GLY A 75 6.78 -19.97 -12.03
N ILE A 76 6.76 -18.96 -11.16
CA ILE A 76 6.63 -17.55 -11.53
C ILE A 76 7.92 -17.02 -12.16
N LYS A 77 7.89 -16.76 -13.47
CA LYS A 77 9.06 -16.34 -14.27
C LYS A 77 8.81 -15.04 -15.03
N PRO A 78 8.86 -13.87 -14.35
CA PRO A 78 8.57 -12.59 -14.98
C PRO A 78 9.76 -12.12 -15.83
N VAL A 79 9.47 -11.62 -17.03
CA VAL A 79 10.48 -11.09 -17.97
C VAL A 79 10.38 -9.56 -18.02
N LEU A 80 11.33 -8.89 -17.38
CA LEU A 80 11.32 -7.43 -17.18
C LEU A 80 12.12 -6.72 -18.29
N PRO A 81 11.57 -5.74 -19.01
CA PRO A 81 12.33 -4.91 -19.96
C PRO A 81 13.16 -3.83 -19.23
N ILE A 82 14.46 -4.09 -19.03
CA ILE A 82 15.39 -3.20 -18.31
C ILE A 82 16.32 -2.44 -19.29
N GLY A 83 16.84 -1.29 -18.86
CA GLY A 83 17.78 -0.47 -19.63
C GLY A 83 17.12 0.42 -20.70
N ALA A 84 17.91 1.23 -21.40
CA ALA A 84 17.38 2.17 -22.40
C ALA A 84 16.82 1.47 -23.64
N GLY A 85 17.42 0.35 -24.04
CA GLY A 85 16.92 -0.51 -25.11
C GLY A 85 15.68 -1.33 -24.74
N GLY A 86 15.36 -1.50 -23.45
CA GLY A 86 14.33 -2.45 -23.00
C GLY A 86 14.73 -3.89 -23.32
N SER A 87 15.87 -4.32 -22.77
CA SER A 87 16.37 -5.69 -22.90
C SER A 87 15.67 -6.60 -21.88
N PRO A 88 15.22 -7.82 -22.27
CA PRO A 88 14.55 -8.71 -21.35
C PRO A 88 15.51 -9.26 -20.28
N VAL A 89 15.06 -9.20 -19.03
CA VAL A 89 15.67 -9.84 -17.87
C VAL A 89 14.64 -10.81 -17.30
N GLU A 90 14.85 -12.11 -17.48
CA GLU A 90 14.06 -13.15 -16.80
C GLU A 90 14.50 -13.24 -15.33
N LEU A 91 13.52 -13.39 -14.43
CA LEU A 91 13.72 -13.74 -13.03
C LEU A 91 13.11 -15.12 -12.75
N ASP A 92 13.53 -15.77 -11.67
CA ASP A 92 12.92 -17.02 -11.18
C ASP A 92 12.45 -16.78 -9.74
N ILE A 93 11.12 -16.81 -9.53
CA ILE A 93 10.51 -16.51 -8.23
C ILE A 93 9.84 -17.80 -7.73
N GLY A 94 10.64 -18.61 -7.02
CA GLY A 94 10.21 -19.89 -6.44
C GLY A 94 9.79 -19.83 -4.97
N GLU A 95 10.18 -18.77 -4.26
CA GLU A 95 9.96 -18.55 -2.82
C GLU A 95 9.94 -17.04 -2.51
N LEU A 96 9.47 -16.65 -1.32
CA LEU A 96 9.31 -15.24 -0.93
C LEU A 96 10.66 -14.49 -0.83
N GLU A 97 11.74 -15.20 -0.52
CA GLU A 97 13.09 -14.63 -0.45
C GLU A 97 13.68 -14.32 -1.84
N ALA A 98 13.13 -14.90 -2.93
CA ALA A 98 13.55 -14.56 -4.29
C ALA A 98 13.26 -13.09 -4.68
N PHE A 99 12.40 -12.39 -3.92
CA PHE A 99 12.19 -10.94 -4.04
C PHE A 99 13.29 -10.09 -3.36
N HIS A 100 14.14 -10.68 -2.50
CA HIS A 100 15.16 -9.97 -1.74
C HIS A 100 16.38 -9.62 -2.62
N PRO A 101 17.00 -8.42 -2.48
CA PRO A 101 18.09 -7.99 -3.35
C PRO A 101 19.32 -8.89 -3.38
N ASP A 102 19.62 -9.60 -2.30
CA ASP A 102 20.76 -10.51 -2.27
C ASP A 102 20.51 -11.80 -3.08
N GLU A 103 19.26 -12.24 -3.25
CA GLU A 103 18.92 -13.31 -4.20
C GLU A 103 18.95 -12.77 -5.64
N LEU A 104 18.35 -11.61 -5.90
CA LEU A 104 18.41 -10.96 -7.22
C LEU A 104 19.86 -10.78 -7.70
N TYR A 105 20.75 -10.31 -6.82
CA TYR A 105 22.17 -10.11 -7.10
C TYR A 105 22.93 -11.43 -7.40
N ARG A 106 22.53 -12.54 -6.75
CA ARG A 106 23.11 -13.87 -6.99
C ARG A 106 22.61 -14.52 -8.28
N ASN A 107 21.31 -14.40 -8.56
CA ASN A 107 20.62 -15.26 -9.50
C ASN A 107 20.44 -14.63 -10.90
N VAL A 108 20.60 -13.31 -11.06
CA VAL A 108 20.44 -12.61 -12.35
C VAL A 108 21.78 -12.27 -13.00
N GLU A 109 22.00 -12.71 -14.25
CA GLU A 109 23.26 -12.61 -15.01
C GLU A 109 23.82 -11.16 -15.12
N LEU A 110 22.95 -10.15 -15.12
CA LEU A 110 23.36 -8.75 -15.14
C LEU A 110 24.26 -8.38 -13.96
N PHE A 111 23.93 -8.85 -12.75
CA PHE A 111 24.69 -8.51 -11.54
C PHE A 111 25.99 -9.29 -11.45
N SER A 112 26.03 -10.55 -11.88
CA SER A 112 27.29 -11.31 -11.92
C SER A 112 28.30 -10.70 -12.91
N LYS A 113 27.85 -10.20 -14.08
CA LYS A 113 28.70 -9.45 -15.02
C LYS A 113 29.19 -8.12 -14.45
N LEU A 114 28.36 -7.38 -13.72
CA LEU A 114 28.76 -6.16 -13.01
C LEU A 114 29.76 -6.44 -11.87
N ALA A 115 29.55 -7.52 -11.12
CA ALA A 115 30.45 -7.97 -10.05
C ALA A 115 31.83 -8.38 -10.60
N ASP A 116 31.88 -9.15 -11.69
CA ASP A 116 33.14 -9.51 -12.34
C ASP A 116 33.83 -8.30 -12.99
N LEU A 117 33.09 -7.33 -13.52
CA LEU A 117 33.66 -6.04 -13.95
C LEU A 117 34.31 -5.29 -12.78
N ARG A 118 33.60 -5.17 -11.65
CA ARG A 118 34.11 -4.56 -10.40
C ARG A 118 35.38 -5.26 -9.88
N LYS A 119 35.41 -6.58 -9.95
CA LYS A 119 36.56 -7.44 -9.58
C LYS A 119 37.75 -7.24 -10.52
N ARG A 120 37.51 -7.17 -11.84
CA ARG A 120 38.56 -6.91 -12.85
C ARG A 120 39.15 -5.50 -12.75
N LEU A 121 38.35 -4.49 -12.38
CA LEU A 121 38.82 -3.13 -12.08
C LEU A 121 39.63 -3.05 -10.77
N ASN A 122 39.38 -3.97 -9.82
CA ASN A 122 40.12 -3.97 -8.56
C ASN A 122 41.50 -4.63 -8.64
N ASN A 123 41.68 -5.62 -9.53
CA ASN A 123 42.92 -6.34 -9.77
C ASN A 123 43.84 -5.60 -10.77
N THR A 124 45.07 -5.29 -10.33
CA THR A 124 46.08 -4.55 -11.11
C THR A 124 46.43 -5.19 -12.46
N ALA A 125 46.43 -6.53 -12.55
CA ALA A 125 46.78 -7.25 -13.79
C ALA A 125 45.68 -7.16 -14.86
N THR A 126 44.42 -6.98 -14.46
CA THR A 126 43.27 -6.88 -15.39
C THR A 126 42.76 -5.44 -15.56
N PHE A 127 43.19 -4.52 -14.69
CA PHE A 127 42.70 -3.14 -14.62
C PHE A 127 42.69 -2.44 -15.97
N ALA A 128 43.83 -2.40 -16.69
CA ALA A 128 43.93 -1.65 -17.96
C ALA A 128 42.94 -2.13 -19.03
N LYS A 129 42.67 -3.45 -19.10
CA LYS A 129 41.68 -4.02 -20.03
C LYS A 129 40.25 -3.63 -19.62
N ALA A 130 39.93 -3.72 -18.33
CA ALA A 130 38.60 -3.36 -17.81
C ALA A 130 38.34 -1.85 -17.87
N ALA A 131 39.33 -1.01 -17.62
CA ALA A 131 39.25 0.44 -17.79
C ALA A 131 38.94 0.81 -19.25
N ALA A 132 39.68 0.23 -20.20
CA ALA A 132 39.44 0.41 -21.64
C ALA A 132 38.13 -0.23 -22.16
N GLU A 133 37.49 -1.10 -21.37
CA GLU A 133 36.16 -1.66 -21.64
C GLU A 133 35.08 -0.68 -21.19
N VAL A 134 35.13 -0.21 -19.93
CA VAL A 134 34.19 0.77 -19.37
C VAL A 134 34.23 2.09 -20.14
N GLN A 135 35.43 2.60 -20.47
CA GLN A 135 35.59 3.87 -21.20
C GLN A 135 34.95 3.86 -22.60
N LYS A 136 34.72 2.70 -23.22
CA LYS A 136 33.98 2.59 -24.50
C LYS A 136 32.47 2.84 -24.37
N TRP A 137 31.95 2.92 -23.15
CA TRP A 137 30.54 3.21 -22.87
C TRP A 137 30.31 4.69 -22.49
N ALA A 138 31.39 5.48 -22.39
CA ALA A 138 31.31 6.92 -22.20
C ALA A 138 30.58 7.59 -23.37
N GLY A 139 29.68 8.53 -23.07
CA GLY A 139 28.89 9.23 -24.09
C GLY A 139 27.70 8.43 -24.65
N GLY A 140 27.42 7.24 -24.12
CA GLY A 140 26.19 6.49 -24.41
C GLY A 140 24.93 7.10 -23.79
N PRO A 141 23.84 6.32 -23.66
CA PRO A 141 22.57 6.78 -23.09
C PRO A 141 22.74 7.41 -21.71
N LYS A 142 22.20 8.62 -21.51
CA LYS A 142 22.25 9.35 -20.23
C LYS A 142 21.07 9.04 -19.28
N LYS A 143 20.05 8.31 -19.76
CA LYS A 143 18.86 7.98 -18.96
C LYS A 143 19.13 6.71 -18.14
N ARG A 144 19.12 6.87 -16.81
CA ARG A 144 19.19 5.77 -15.83
C ARG A 144 18.12 4.70 -16.06
N ALA A 145 18.46 3.44 -15.86
CA ALA A 145 17.54 2.31 -15.97
C ALA A 145 16.39 2.42 -14.97
N SER A 146 16.68 2.88 -13.73
CA SER A 146 15.69 3.19 -12.68
C SER A 146 14.73 4.34 -13.00
N ARG A 147 14.98 5.08 -14.10
CA ARG A 147 14.08 6.10 -14.66
C ARG A 147 13.42 5.65 -15.97
N VAL A 148 13.76 4.47 -16.47
CA VAL A 148 13.01 3.80 -17.55
C VAL A 148 11.92 2.91 -16.94
N SER A 149 12.26 2.05 -15.98
CA SER A 149 11.30 1.14 -15.32
C SER A 149 10.14 1.88 -14.63
N ARG A 150 10.44 2.97 -13.90
CA ARG A 150 9.43 3.89 -13.31
C ARG A 150 8.44 4.51 -14.31
N GLY A 151 8.66 4.39 -15.62
CA GLY A 151 7.75 4.86 -16.66
C GLY A 151 6.82 3.79 -17.24
N ALA A 152 6.98 2.53 -16.84
CA ALA A 152 6.08 1.44 -17.21
C ALA A 152 4.79 1.43 -16.36
N ARG A 153 3.88 0.50 -16.64
CA ARG A 153 2.73 0.17 -15.81
C ARG A 153 2.71 -1.34 -15.58
N ALA A 154 2.22 -1.78 -14.44
CA ALA A 154 1.95 -3.19 -14.20
C ALA A 154 0.66 -3.61 -14.89
N ARG A 155 0.57 -4.88 -15.29
CA ARG A 155 -0.71 -5.53 -15.65
C ARG A 155 -1.23 -6.32 -14.44
N GLY A 156 -2.45 -6.84 -14.53
CA GLY A 156 -3.03 -7.69 -13.48
C GLY A 156 -3.52 -6.96 -12.22
N ALA A 157 -2.99 -5.77 -11.91
CA ALA A 157 -3.27 -5.02 -10.69
C ALA A 157 -4.45 -4.04 -10.79
N THR A 158 -4.69 -3.43 -11.96
CA THR A 158 -5.71 -2.40 -12.17
C THR A 158 -6.53 -2.77 -13.40
N PRO A 159 -7.88 -2.82 -13.31
CA PRO A 159 -8.72 -3.02 -14.49
C PRO A 159 -8.44 -1.91 -15.51
N ALA A 160 -8.40 -2.26 -16.79
CA ALA A 160 -8.27 -1.24 -17.83
C ALA A 160 -9.55 -0.38 -17.86
N PRO A 161 -9.48 0.96 -17.71
CA PRO A 161 -10.62 1.83 -17.98
C PRO A 161 -10.95 1.71 -19.47
N GLY A 162 -11.99 0.94 -19.77
CA GLY A 162 -12.05 0.13 -21.00
C GLY A 162 -12.09 0.89 -22.33
N GLY A 163 -11.64 0.22 -23.38
CA GLY A 163 -11.67 0.71 -24.76
C GLY A 163 -10.38 1.37 -25.20
N THR A 164 -9.27 1.11 -24.50
CA THR A 164 -7.95 1.61 -24.87
C THR A 164 -7.41 0.90 -26.12
N LEU A 165 -6.37 1.47 -26.75
CA LEU A 165 -5.68 0.82 -27.87
C LEU A 165 -5.07 -0.55 -27.49
N ASP A 166 -4.76 -0.77 -26.21
CA ASP A 166 -4.30 -2.08 -25.71
C ASP A 166 -5.44 -3.10 -25.62
N ASP A 167 -6.68 -2.68 -25.36
CA ASP A 167 -7.86 -3.57 -25.44
C ASP A 167 -8.14 -4.01 -26.89
N PHE A 168 -7.91 -3.12 -27.85
CA PHE A 168 -7.93 -3.49 -29.26
C PHE A 168 -6.74 -4.39 -29.65
N ALA A 169 -5.55 -4.22 -29.05
CA ALA A 169 -4.41 -5.11 -29.26
C ALA A 169 -4.64 -6.52 -28.67
N ARG A 170 -5.28 -6.60 -27.49
CA ARG A 170 -5.78 -7.85 -26.87
C ARG A 170 -6.76 -8.56 -27.82
N LEU A 171 -7.78 -7.84 -28.31
CA LEU A 171 -8.81 -8.39 -29.20
C LEU A 171 -8.27 -8.83 -30.58
N VAL A 172 -7.29 -8.12 -31.12
CA VAL A 172 -6.64 -8.43 -32.41
C VAL A 172 -5.55 -9.51 -32.27
N GLY A 173 -5.32 -10.05 -31.06
CA GLY A 173 -4.34 -11.11 -30.83
C GLY A 173 -2.90 -10.67 -31.09
N ARG A 174 -2.59 -9.37 -30.93
CA ARG A 174 -1.20 -8.87 -31.01
C ARG A 174 -0.45 -9.26 -29.74
N THR A 175 0.09 -10.48 -29.78
CA THR A 175 0.96 -11.12 -28.79
C THR A 175 1.95 -10.18 -28.12
N ALA A 176 2.19 -10.42 -26.83
CA ALA A 176 3.07 -9.65 -25.96
C ALA A 176 4.39 -9.19 -26.63
N VAL A 177 4.62 -7.87 -26.61
CA VAL A 177 5.81 -7.23 -27.18
C VAL A 177 7.04 -7.42 -26.28
N THR A 178 7.54 -8.66 -26.21
CA THR A 178 8.85 -9.02 -25.62
C THR A 178 9.41 -10.34 -26.16
N ALA A 179 8.58 -11.29 -26.59
CA ALA A 179 8.96 -12.67 -26.95
C ALA A 179 9.80 -12.85 -28.24
N GLY A 180 10.56 -11.84 -28.65
CA GLY A 180 11.33 -11.81 -29.90
C GLY A 180 12.60 -10.96 -29.86
N ARG A 181 13.08 -10.57 -28.68
CA ARG A 181 14.44 -10.01 -28.51
C ARG A 181 15.31 -11.04 -27.79
N GLU A 182 16.38 -11.46 -28.44
CA GLU A 182 17.46 -12.21 -27.78
C GLU A 182 18.03 -11.37 -26.61
N SER A 183 18.25 -12.01 -25.47
CA SER A 183 18.74 -11.39 -24.23
C SER A 183 20.22 -11.02 -24.34
N ASN A 184 20.53 -9.95 -25.08
CA ASN A 184 21.88 -9.42 -25.19
C ASN A 184 22.29 -8.68 -23.90
N VAL A 185 22.68 -9.46 -22.88
CA VAL A 185 23.07 -8.94 -21.55
C VAL A 185 24.29 -8.00 -21.65
N ASP A 186 25.15 -8.14 -22.66
CA ASP A 186 26.28 -7.23 -22.90
C ASP A 186 25.84 -5.85 -23.44
N ALA A 187 24.71 -5.79 -24.15
CA ALA A 187 24.05 -4.53 -24.51
C ALA A 187 23.35 -3.90 -23.30
N LEU A 188 22.68 -4.72 -22.47
CA LEU A 188 22.07 -4.25 -21.22
C LEU A 188 23.11 -3.69 -20.24
N LEU A 189 24.26 -4.38 -20.09
CA LEU A 189 25.39 -3.93 -19.29
C LEU A 189 25.89 -2.55 -19.74
N ARG A 190 26.02 -2.34 -21.06
CA ARG A 190 26.37 -1.03 -21.64
C ARG A 190 25.34 0.05 -21.30
N ASP A 191 24.06 -0.24 -21.48
CA ASP A 191 22.96 0.70 -21.22
C ASP A 191 22.84 1.10 -19.75
N VAL A 192 23.07 0.15 -18.83
CA VAL A 192 23.12 0.37 -17.38
C VAL A 192 24.34 1.20 -16.96
N MET A 193 25.50 0.96 -17.60
CA MET A 193 26.75 1.64 -17.24
C MET A 193 26.89 3.04 -17.82
N ALA A 194 26.44 3.27 -19.06
CA ALA A 194 26.64 4.50 -19.82
C ALA A 194 26.26 5.81 -19.07
N PRO A 195 25.16 5.89 -18.28
CA PRO A 195 24.83 7.08 -17.49
C PRO A 195 25.87 7.48 -16.43
N PHE A 196 26.80 6.57 -16.10
CA PHE A 196 27.78 6.74 -15.01
C PHE A 196 29.24 6.77 -15.48
N VAL A 197 29.52 6.52 -16.76
CA VAL A 197 30.88 6.58 -17.32
C VAL A 197 31.20 7.99 -17.82
N VAL A 198 32.24 8.59 -17.25
CA VAL A 198 32.86 9.83 -17.76
C VAL A 198 34.11 9.47 -18.56
N ALA A 199 34.26 10.05 -19.76
CA ALA A 199 35.46 9.88 -20.57
C ALA A 199 36.67 10.57 -19.91
N ALA A 200 37.80 9.86 -19.79
CA ALA A 200 39.04 10.38 -19.22
C ALA A 200 40.27 9.79 -19.92
N ALA A 201 41.30 10.61 -20.16
CA ALA A 201 42.56 10.17 -20.77
C ALA A 201 43.40 9.28 -19.82
N ASP A 202 43.31 9.52 -18.51
CA ASP A 202 43.83 8.65 -17.45
C ASP A 202 42.69 8.36 -16.44
N PRO A 203 41.93 7.26 -16.63
CA PRO A 203 40.76 6.97 -15.82
C PRO A 203 41.16 6.29 -14.49
N LYS A 204 41.21 7.08 -13.41
CA LYS A 204 41.57 6.60 -12.06
C LYS A 204 40.71 5.42 -11.61
N LYS A 205 41.35 4.41 -10.99
CA LYS A 205 40.71 3.18 -10.48
C LYS A 205 39.44 3.47 -9.68
N ASP A 206 39.54 4.32 -8.66
CA ASP A 206 38.45 4.52 -7.70
C ASP A 206 37.23 5.20 -8.34
N ALA A 207 37.47 6.06 -9.34
CA ALA A 207 36.40 6.67 -10.13
C ALA A 207 35.68 5.63 -11.00
N LEU A 208 36.41 4.69 -11.63
CA LEU A 208 35.81 3.60 -12.39
C LEU A 208 35.04 2.62 -11.51
N VAL A 209 35.58 2.25 -10.34
CA VAL A 209 34.87 1.39 -9.37
C VAL A 209 33.60 2.09 -8.89
N ALA A 210 33.66 3.39 -8.54
CA ALA A 210 32.48 4.16 -8.16
C ALA A 210 31.45 4.34 -9.30
N SER A 211 31.86 4.29 -10.57
CA SER A 211 30.93 4.22 -11.71
C SER A 211 30.23 2.86 -11.80
N VAL A 212 30.92 1.75 -11.52
CA VAL A 212 30.30 0.42 -11.46
C VAL A 212 29.34 0.29 -10.28
N ASP A 213 29.73 0.75 -9.09
CA ASP A 213 28.90 0.69 -7.88
C ASP A 213 27.61 1.52 -8.02
N LYS A 214 27.67 2.65 -8.76
CA LYS A 214 26.47 3.44 -9.13
C LYS A 214 25.54 2.69 -10.08
N GLY A 215 26.08 2.00 -11.08
CA GLY A 215 25.25 1.24 -12.04
C GLY A 215 24.72 -0.09 -11.50
N LEU A 216 25.45 -0.74 -10.58
CA LEU A 216 24.91 -1.82 -9.73
C LEU A 216 23.67 -1.33 -8.97
N SER A 217 23.80 -0.19 -8.29
CA SER A 217 22.69 0.43 -7.56
C SER A 217 21.55 0.87 -8.48
N ASP A 218 21.83 1.28 -9.73
CA ASP A 218 20.81 1.72 -10.68
C ASP A 218 20.06 0.55 -11.33
N ALA A 219 20.76 -0.54 -11.66
CA ALA A 219 20.17 -1.78 -12.14
C ALA A 219 19.31 -2.46 -11.07
N LEU A 220 19.78 -2.49 -9.83
CA LEU A 220 19.02 -3.09 -8.72
C LEU A 220 17.72 -2.31 -8.45
N ARG A 221 17.77 -0.97 -8.39
CA ARG A 221 16.54 -0.15 -8.37
C ARG A 221 15.70 -0.30 -9.64
N ALA A 222 16.30 -0.53 -10.80
CA ALA A 222 15.53 -0.73 -12.04
C ALA A 222 14.67 -2.02 -11.99
N VAL A 223 15.14 -3.07 -11.32
CA VAL A 223 14.40 -4.31 -11.06
C VAL A 223 13.40 -4.11 -9.91
N LEU A 224 13.86 -3.67 -8.73
CA LEU A 224 13.02 -3.49 -7.53
C LEU A 224 11.88 -2.47 -7.75
N HIS A 225 12.08 -1.47 -8.60
CA HIS A 225 11.07 -0.46 -8.97
C HIS A 225 10.50 -0.70 -10.38
N HIS A 226 10.55 -1.93 -10.88
CA HIS A 226 9.79 -2.32 -12.07
C HIS A 226 8.34 -2.64 -11.66
N PRO A 227 7.32 -2.02 -12.27
CA PRO A 227 5.93 -2.19 -11.85
C PRO A 227 5.45 -3.64 -11.79
N GLU A 228 5.77 -4.48 -12.79
CA GLU A 228 5.41 -5.91 -12.78
C GLU A 228 6.07 -6.69 -11.61
N PHE A 229 7.29 -6.32 -11.24
CA PHE A 229 8.00 -6.93 -10.11
C PHE A 229 7.38 -6.48 -8.78
N GLN A 230 7.10 -5.18 -8.63
CA GLN A 230 6.43 -4.64 -7.45
C GLN A 230 5.00 -5.15 -7.29
N ASN A 231 4.28 -5.42 -8.37
CA ASN A 231 2.97 -6.06 -8.31
C ASN A 231 3.08 -7.44 -7.64
N LEU A 232 3.90 -8.33 -8.20
CA LEU A 232 4.17 -9.65 -7.63
C LEU A 232 4.69 -9.56 -6.19
N GLU A 233 5.68 -8.71 -5.90
CA GLU A 233 6.24 -8.54 -4.55
C GLU A 233 5.15 -8.07 -3.57
N SER A 234 4.27 -7.14 -3.98
CA SER A 234 3.19 -6.62 -3.12
C SER A 234 2.06 -7.63 -2.88
N LEU A 235 1.77 -8.51 -3.85
CA LEU A 235 0.81 -9.60 -3.69
C LEU A 235 1.35 -10.64 -2.70
N TRP A 236 2.57 -11.13 -2.91
CA TRP A 236 3.16 -12.20 -2.09
C TRP A 236 3.55 -11.75 -0.68
N ARG A 237 4.23 -10.60 -0.52
CA ARG A 237 4.43 -10.01 0.83
C ARG A 237 3.13 -9.56 1.48
N GLY A 238 2.11 -9.23 0.68
CA GLY A 238 0.77 -8.92 1.17
C GLY A 238 0.04 -10.13 1.76
N VAL A 239 0.19 -11.31 1.14
CA VAL A 239 -0.30 -12.58 1.70
C VAL A 239 0.50 -12.98 2.94
N ASP A 240 1.84 -12.91 2.90
CA ASP A 240 2.72 -13.16 4.06
C ASP A 240 2.32 -12.31 5.29
N PHE A 241 2.19 -10.99 5.10
CA PHE A 241 1.70 -10.05 6.09
C PHE A 241 0.36 -10.45 6.72
N LEU A 242 -0.56 -11.00 5.90
CA LEU A 242 -1.88 -11.40 6.37
C LEU A 242 -1.83 -12.75 7.10
N VAL A 243 -1.20 -13.80 6.55
CA VAL A 243 -1.19 -15.13 7.17
C VAL A 243 -0.40 -15.14 8.48
N ARG A 244 0.62 -14.29 8.65
CA ARG A 244 1.31 -14.07 9.94
C ARG A 244 0.41 -13.45 11.02
N ARG A 245 -0.72 -12.83 10.65
CA ARG A 245 -1.64 -12.11 11.55
C ARG A 245 -3.00 -12.81 11.72
N LEU A 246 -3.18 -14.00 11.14
CA LEU A 246 -4.40 -14.80 11.24
C LEU A 246 -4.07 -16.18 11.86
N GLU A 247 -4.93 -16.64 12.78
CA GLU A 247 -4.85 -18.00 13.31
C GLU A 247 -5.46 -18.98 12.29
N THR A 248 -4.69 -19.38 11.28
CA THR A 248 -5.14 -20.30 10.22
C THR A 248 -5.35 -21.73 10.72
N GLY A 249 -6.17 -22.49 10.00
CA GLY A 249 -6.38 -23.92 10.21
C GLY A 249 -7.83 -24.35 9.99
N PRO A 250 -8.33 -25.40 10.68
CA PRO A 250 -9.67 -25.94 10.45
C PRO A 250 -10.83 -24.96 10.65
N GLY A 251 -10.64 -23.90 11.46
CA GLY A 251 -11.63 -22.86 11.72
C GLY A 251 -11.54 -21.62 10.82
N LEU A 252 -10.36 -21.35 10.24
CA LEU A 252 -10.07 -20.17 9.41
C LEU A 252 -9.16 -20.58 8.24
N GLN A 253 -9.68 -20.50 7.03
CA GLN A 253 -9.01 -20.95 5.79
C GLN A 253 -8.79 -19.76 4.86
N VAL A 254 -7.55 -19.58 4.38
CA VAL A 254 -7.19 -18.57 3.38
C VAL A 254 -6.90 -19.26 2.05
N HIS A 255 -7.64 -18.89 1.00
CA HIS A 255 -7.51 -19.46 -0.34
C HIS A 255 -7.18 -18.36 -1.35
N LEU A 256 -6.05 -18.50 -2.06
CA LEU A 256 -5.70 -17.64 -3.18
C LEU A 256 -6.41 -18.12 -4.46
N PHE A 257 -6.84 -17.17 -5.28
CA PHE A 257 -7.31 -17.38 -6.64
C PHE A 257 -6.46 -16.52 -7.57
N ASP A 258 -5.65 -17.19 -8.38
CA ASP A 258 -4.85 -16.56 -9.44
C ASP A 258 -5.78 -16.06 -10.55
N VAL A 259 -6.10 -14.77 -10.49
CA VAL A 259 -7.06 -14.07 -11.37
C VAL A 259 -6.57 -12.63 -11.53
N SER A 260 -6.32 -12.20 -12.76
CA SER A 260 -5.92 -10.83 -13.05
C SER A 260 -7.11 -9.85 -13.05
N ALA A 261 -6.83 -8.57 -12.84
CA ALA A 261 -7.82 -7.50 -13.00
C ALA A 261 -8.43 -7.46 -14.41
N GLU A 262 -7.63 -7.79 -15.43
CA GLU A 262 -8.07 -7.99 -16.81
C GLU A 262 -9.07 -9.16 -16.95
N GLU A 263 -8.77 -10.32 -16.38
CA GLU A 263 -9.66 -11.50 -16.40
C GLU A 263 -10.97 -11.20 -15.69
N LEU A 264 -10.91 -10.56 -14.51
CA LEU A 264 -12.09 -10.10 -13.77
C LEU A 264 -12.97 -9.15 -14.59
N ALA A 265 -12.35 -8.18 -15.27
CA ALA A 265 -13.06 -7.18 -16.08
C ALA A 265 -13.65 -7.79 -17.36
N ALA A 266 -12.92 -8.68 -18.04
CA ALA A 266 -13.39 -9.35 -19.25
C ALA A 266 -14.49 -10.37 -18.95
N ASP A 267 -14.39 -11.12 -17.85
CA ASP A 267 -15.39 -12.09 -17.41
C ASP A 267 -16.71 -11.42 -17.05
N LEU A 268 -16.68 -10.41 -16.18
CA LEU A 268 -17.89 -9.69 -15.77
C LEU A 268 -18.42 -8.76 -16.87
N GLY A 269 -17.58 -8.28 -17.78
CA GLY A 269 -17.96 -7.42 -18.90
C GLY A 269 -18.53 -8.17 -20.11
N SER A 270 -18.35 -9.49 -20.20
CA SER A 270 -18.89 -10.32 -21.30
C SER A 270 -20.16 -11.09 -20.94
N ALA A 271 -20.65 -10.97 -19.71
CA ALA A 271 -21.84 -11.64 -19.21
C ALA A 271 -23.03 -10.67 -19.02
N ASP A 272 -24.16 -10.94 -19.69
CA ASP A 272 -25.43 -10.24 -19.46
C ASP A 272 -26.11 -10.72 -18.15
N ASP A 273 -26.01 -12.02 -17.88
CA ASP A 273 -26.34 -12.66 -16.61
C ASP A 273 -25.04 -13.08 -15.91
N LEU A 274 -24.74 -12.43 -14.79
CA LEU A 274 -23.53 -12.67 -14.02
C LEU A 274 -23.49 -14.08 -13.40
N ALA A 275 -24.60 -14.84 -13.40
CA ALA A 275 -24.62 -16.24 -12.99
C ALA A 275 -23.81 -17.16 -13.93
N ASP A 276 -23.64 -16.79 -15.20
CA ASP A 276 -22.80 -17.52 -16.17
C ASP A 276 -21.30 -17.15 -16.08
N SER A 277 -20.95 -16.13 -15.29
CA SER A 277 -19.56 -15.66 -15.14
C SER A 277 -18.65 -16.68 -14.44
N GLY A 278 -17.38 -16.66 -14.81
CA GLY A 278 -16.33 -17.45 -14.16
C GLY A 278 -16.19 -17.08 -12.68
N LEU A 279 -16.24 -15.78 -12.34
CA LEU A 279 -16.21 -15.30 -10.96
C LEU A 279 -17.36 -15.87 -10.12
N HIS A 280 -18.59 -15.86 -10.63
CA HIS A 280 -19.72 -16.49 -9.94
C HIS A 280 -19.48 -17.99 -9.74
N LYS A 281 -18.92 -18.69 -10.73
CA LYS A 281 -18.57 -20.10 -10.59
C LYS A 281 -17.45 -20.37 -9.57
N LEU A 282 -16.51 -19.44 -9.36
CA LEU A 282 -15.46 -19.55 -8.33
C LEU A 282 -15.98 -19.26 -6.91
N LEU A 283 -16.84 -18.25 -6.75
CA LEU A 283 -17.29 -17.77 -5.42
C LEU A 283 -18.60 -18.39 -4.92
N VAL A 284 -19.49 -18.77 -5.84
CA VAL A 284 -20.85 -19.27 -5.56
C VAL A 284 -21.01 -20.71 -6.03
N GLY A 285 -20.76 -20.96 -7.32
CA GLY A 285 -21.02 -22.24 -7.98
C GLY A 285 -20.25 -23.40 -7.37
N THR A 286 -18.92 -23.35 -7.40
CA THR A 286 -18.05 -24.42 -6.87
C THR A 286 -18.21 -24.58 -5.35
N PRO A 287 -18.18 -23.50 -4.52
CA PRO A 287 -18.32 -23.64 -3.08
C PRO A 287 -19.72 -24.10 -2.61
N SER A 288 -20.76 -24.01 -3.45
CA SER A 288 -22.08 -24.61 -3.16
C SER A 288 -22.06 -26.15 -3.10
N GLN A 289 -21.05 -26.77 -3.72
CA GLN A 289 -20.86 -28.23 -3.75
C GLN A 289 -19.79 -28.71 -2.75
N GLU A 290 -19.11 -27.79 -2.06
CA GLU A 290 -18.04 -28.11 -1.10
C GLU A 290 -18.58 -28.30 0.32
N LYS A 291 -18.03 -29.28 1.04
CA LYS A 291 -18.39 -29.57 2.45
C LYS A 291 -18.26 -28.35 3.38
N ASN A 292 -17.29 -27.47 3.12
CA ASN A 292 -17.04 -26.28 3.94
C ASN A 292 -17.93 -25.08 3.53
N GLY A 293 -18.71 -25.19 2.44
CA GLY A 293 -19.59 -24.13 1.93
C GLY A 293 -18.85 -22.90 1.39
N GLY A 294 -19.60 -21.86 1.03
CA GLY A 294 -19.08 -20.62 0.45
C GLY A 294 -18.17 -19.81 1.38
N TYR A 295 -17.57 -18.77 0.80
CA TYR A 295 -16.66 -17.86 1.51
C TYR A 295 -17.38 -16.99 2.56
N THR A 296 -16.58 -16.43 3.48
CA THR A 296 -16.99 -15.48 4.51
C THR A 296 -16.64 -14.05 4.11
N TYR A 297 -15.45 -13.88 3.52
CA TYR A 297 -14.93 -12.61 2.99
C TYR A 297 -14.25 -12.85 1.64
N VAL A 298 -14.28 -11.87 0.75
CA VAL A 298 -13.57 -11.90 -0.54
C VAL A 298 -12.70 -10.65 -0.65
N LEU A 299 -11.39 -10.82 -0.82
CA LEU A 299 -10.45 -9.72 -1.06
C LEU A 299 -10.15 -9.67 -2.55
N GLY A 300 -10.49 -8.58 -3.23
CA GLY A 300 -9.95 -8.28 -4.54
C GLY A 300 -8.70 -7.42 -4.36
N LEU A 301 -7.50 -7.95 -4.61
CA LEU A 301 -6.24 -7.22 -4.50
C LEU A 301 -5.98 -6.35 -5.74
N TYR A 302 -7.01 -5.62 -6.14
CA TYR A 302 -7.06 -4.79 -7.34
C TYR A 302 -7.19 -3.31 -6.97
N GLN A 303 -6.46 -2.48 -7.69
CA GLN A 303 -6.44 -1.04 -7.50
C GLN A 303 -7.36 -0.37 -8.52
N PHE A 304 -8.64 -0.18 -8.15
CA PHE A 304 -9.62 0.55 -8.96
C PHE A 304 -9.31 2.05 -9.00
N GLU A 305 -9.85 2.75 -9.99
CA GLU A 305 -9.74 4.21 -10.15
C GLU A 305 -11.11 4.89 -10.19
N ALA A 306 -11.13 6.21 -10.02
CA ALA A 306 -12.36 7.02 -10.08
C ALA A 306 -12.87 7.21 -11.54
N SER A 307 -13.50 6.17 -12.12
CA SER A 307 -14.09 6.21 -13.46
C SER A 307 -15.52 5.62 -13.48
N PRO A 308 -16.37 6.00 -14.45
CA PRO A 308 -17.70 5.39 -14.58
C PRO A 308 -17.64 3.89 -14.90
N THR A 309 -16.70 3.46 -15.74
CA THR A 309 -16.49 2.04 -16.10
C THR A 309 -16.07 1.19 -14.91
N HIS A 310 -15.26 1.73 -14.00
CA HIS A 310 -14.94 1.07 -12.74
C HIS A 310 -16.14 1.04 -11.79
N ALA A 311 -16.99 2.07 -11.76
CA ALA A 311 -18.23 2.03 -10.97
C ALA A 311 -19.19 0.93 -11.47
N GLU A 312 -19.32 0.73 -12.78
CA GLU A 312 -20.08 -0.37 -13.38
C GLU A 312 -19.52 -1.75 -13.03
N LEU A 313 -18.21 -1.94 -13.23
CA LEU A 313 -17.52 -3.19 -12.87
C LEU A 313 -17.66 -3.50 -11.37
N LEU A 314 -17.52 -2.50 -10.50
CA LEU A 314 -17.75 -2.63 -9.05
C LEU A 314 -19.20 -2.98 -8.71
N GLY A 315 -20.18 -2.48 -9.47
CA GLY A 315 -21.60 -2.86 -9.31
C GLY A 315 -21.88 -4.30 -9.75
N ARG A 316 -21.23 -4.78 -10.81
CA ARG A 316 -21.28 -6.20 -11.23
C ARG A 316 -20.64 -7.11 -10.17
N ILE A 317 -19.47 -6.73 -9.65
CA ILE A 317 -18.80 -7.42 -8.52
C ILE A 317 -19.71 -7.47 -7.28
N ALA A 318 -20.36 -6.36 -6.92
CA ALA A 318 -21.24 -6.29 -5.76
C ALA A 318 -22.42 -7.29 -5.84
N LYS A 319 -22.98 -7.52 -7.04
CA LYS A 319 -24.03 -8.53 -7.26
C LYS A 319 -23.54 -9.96 -7.03
N VAL A 320 -22.36 -10.30 -7.56
CA VAL A 320 -21.75 -11.62 -7.33
C VAL A 320 -21.40 -11.82 -5.85
N ALA A 321 -20.89 -10.78 -5.17
CA ALA A 321 -20.62 -10.80 -3.73
C ALA A 321 -21.90 -11.00 -2.88
N ALA A 322 -23.00 -10.34 -3.27
CA ALA A 322 -24.30 -10.51 -2.63
C ALA A 322 -24.84 -11.94 -2.78
N GLN A 323 -24.72 -12.53 -3.98
CA GLN A 323 -25.16 -13.92 -4.22
C GLN A 323 -24.22 -14.97 -3.58
N ALA A 324 -22.93 -14.64 -3.43
CA ALA A 324 -21.98 -15.41 -2.62
C ALA A 324 -22.27 -15.33 -1.11
N GLY A 325 -22.99 -14.31 -0.64
CA GLY A 325 -23.19 -14.04 0.78
C GLY A 325 -21.89 -13.75 1.52
N ALA A 326 -20.93 -13.11 0.83
CA ALA A 326 -19.59 -12.78 1.31
C ALA A 326 -19.18 -11.42 0.72
N PRO A 327 -18.90 -10.39 1.54
CA PRO A 327 -18.60 -9.07 1.03
C PRO A 327 -17.23 -9.03 0.33
N PHE A 328 -17.17 -8.20 -0.71
CA PHE A 328 -15.97 -7.91 -1.48
C PHE A 328 -15.25 -6.68 -0.91
N LEU A 329 -14.00 -6.85 -0.52
CA LEU A 329 -13.12 -5.81 0.02
C LEU A 329 -12.05 -5.50 -1.03
N THR A 330 -11.96 -4.26 -1.52
CA THR A 330 -11.02 -3.92 -2.60
C THR A 330 -10.49 -2.47 -2.53
N GLY A 331 -9.44 -2.17 -3.29
CA GLY A 331 -8.71 -0.91 -3.24
C GLY A 331 -9.23 0.12 -4.25
N ILE A 332 -9.26 1.40 -3.89
CA ILE A 332 -9.56 2.49 -4.84
C ILE A 332 -8.61 3.68 -4.73
N ALA A 333 -8.23 4.23 -5.89
CA ALA A 333 -7.29 5.32 -6.00
C ALA A 333 -7.95 6.63 -5.55
N THR A 334 -7.55 7.11 -4.37
CA THR A 334 -8.22 8.23 -3.69
C THR A 334 -7.95 9.60 -4.31
N ASP A 335 -6.97 9.73 -5.22
CA ASP A 335 -6.65 11.00 -5.89
C ASP A 335 -7.75 11.50 -6.82
N GLY A 336 -8.49 10.57 -7.46
CA GLY A 336 -9.63 10.89 -8.31
C GLY A 336 -10.86 11.41 -7.54
N PHE A 337 -10.93 11.12 -6.24
CA PHE A 337 -11.94 11.66 -5.31
C PHE A 337 -11.41 12.92 -4.61
N GLY A 338 -10.80 13.81 -5.42
CA GLY A 338 -10.09 14.99 -4.97
C GLY A 338 -10.86 15.83 -3.96
N SER A 339 -10.13 16.45 -3.04
CA SER A 339 -10.68 17.23 -1.91
C SER A 339 -11.81 18.17 -2.31
N ARG A 340 -12.63 18.63 -1.36
CA ARG A 340 -13.76 19.56 -1.57
C ARG A 340 -13.46 20.83 -2.42
N LYS A 341 -12.19 21.23 -2.60
CA LYS A 341 -11.74 22.32 -3.48
C LYS A 341 -11.61 21.93 -4.97
N LYS A 342 -11.51 20.64 -5.27
CA LYS A 342 -11.40 19.99 -6.59
C LYS A 342 -12.20 18.68 -6.56
N PRO A 343 -13.55 18.75 -6.52
CA PRO A 343 -14.39 17.55 -6.49
C PRO A 343 -14.19 16.68 -7.75
N PRO A 344 -14.55 15.38 -7.72
CA PRO A 344 -14.54 14.54 -8.91
C PRO A 344 -15.44 15.10 -10.02
N HIS A 345 -15.09 14.80 -11.28
CA HIS A 345 -15.89 15.16 -12.45
C HIS A 345 -17.33 14.63 -12.33
N GLU A 346 -18.31 15.35 -12.87
CA GLU A 346 -19.72 15.08 -12.60
C GLU A 346 -20.13 13.64 -12.97
N LEU A 347 -19.69 13.12 -14.12
CA LEU A 347 -19.94 11.73 -14.52
C LEU A 347 -19.42 10.70 -13.50
N ILE A 348 -18.31 10.98 -12.80
CA ILE A 348 -17.77 10.11 -11.74
C ILE A 348 -18.69 10.20 -10.50
N ALA A 349 -19.11 11.41 -10.13
CA ALA A 349 -20.01 11.63 -9.00
C ALA A 349 -21.41 11.01 -9.24
N GLN A 350 -21.93 11.11 -10.46
CA GLN A 350 -23.15 10.41 -10.90
C GLN A 350 -22.95 8.89 -10.84
N ALA A 351 -21.82 8.37 -11.34
CA ALA A 351 -21.57 6.94 -11.43
C ALA A 351 -21.40 6.26 -10.07
N PHE A 352 -20.55 6.81 -9.19
CA PHE A 352 -20.48 6.34 -7.80
C PHE A 352 -21.78 6.63 -7.04
N GLY A 353 -22.50 7.70 -7.38
CA GLY A 353 -23.84 7.98 -6.87
C GLY A 353 -24.91 6.97 -7.31
N ALA A 354 -24.72 6.25 -8.42
CA ALA A 354 -25.58 5.16 -8.87
C ALA A 354 -25.19 3.82 -8.25
N LEU A 355 -23.88 3.50 -8.23
CA LEU A 355 -23.31 2.32 -7.55
C LEU A 355 -23.83 2.23 -6.11
N ARG A 356 -23.81 3.34 -5.37
CA ARG A 356 -24.27 3.42 -3.97
C ARG A 356 -25.78 3.23 -3.76
N LYS A 357 -26.59 3.29 -4.82
CA LYS A 357 -28.05 3.05 -4.77
C LYS A 357 -28.42 1.59 -5.02
N LEU A 358 -27.48 0.74 -5.45
CA LEU A 358 -27.72 -0.70 -5.57
C LEU A 358 -28.01 -1.32 -4.19
N PRO A 359 -29.02 -2.19 -4.04
CA PRO A 359 -29.18 -3.03 -2.85
C PRO A 359 -27.91 -3.82 -2.53
N GLU A 360 -27.22 -4.29 -3.57
CA GLU A 360 -26.03 -5.14 -3.46
C GLU A 360 -24.78 -4.36 -3.05
N ALA A 361 -24.78 -3.03 -3.11
CA ALA A 361 -23.67 -2.20 -2.61
C ALA A 361 -23.45 -2.30 -1.09
N ALA A 362 -24.32 -2.99 -0.36
CA ALA A 362 -24.12 -3.42 1.02
C ALA A 362 -23.08 -4.56 1.18
N TRP A 363 -22.65 -5.17 0.07
CA TRP A 363 -21.67 -6.27 -0.02
C TRP A 363 -20.34 -5.85 -0.65
N LEU A 364 -20.10 -4.55 -0.84
CA LEU A 364 -18.85 -4.01 -1.38
C LEU A 364 -18.29 -2.97 -0.41
N SER A 365 -16.99 -3.04 -0.11
CA SER A 365 -16.25 -1.96 0.56
C SER A 365 -15.02 -1.55 -0.27
N LEU A 366 -14.80 -0.24 -0.36
CA LEU A 366 -13.69 0.37 -1.09
C LEU A 366 -12.75 1.03 -0.09
N LEU A 367 -11.47 0.69 -0.13
CA LEU A 367 -10.47 1.16 0.83
C LEU A 367 -9.31 1.88 0.12
N GLY A 368 -8.69 2.86 0.79
CA GLY A 368 -7.44 3.46 0.32
C GLY A 368 -6.96 4.63 1.19
N PRO A 369 -5.70 5.08 1.06
CA PRO A 369 -4.62 4.56 0.19
C PRO A 369 -4.07 3.19 0.63
N ARG A 370 -3.08 2.67 -0.12
CA ARG A 370 -2.26 1.51 0.24
C ARG A 370 -1.32 1.82 1.41
N PHE A 371 -0.79 0.76 2.05
CA PHE A 371 0.10 0.81 3.22
C PHE A 371 1.48 0.22 2.92
N LEU A 372 2.52 0.54 3.69
CA LEU A 372 3.88 0.09 3.42
C LEU A 372 4.10 -1.36 3.90
N LEU A 373 4.56 -2.25 3.01
CA LEU A 373 4.77 -3.68 3.34
C LEU A 373 6.14 -3.99 3.94
N ARG A 374 7.19 -3.33 3.45
CA ARG A 374 8.56 -3.50 3.94
C ARG A 374 9.28 -2.16 4.00
N HIS A 375 10.32 -2.08 4.82
CA HIS A 375 11.24 -0.95 4.75
C HIS A 375 11.95 -0.95 3.38
N PRO A 376 12.35 0.23 2.86
CA PRO A 376 13.26 0.29 1.73
C PRO A 376 14.64 -0.20 2.18
N TYR A 377 15.33 -0.96 1.33
CA TYR A 377 16.66 -1.48 1.64
C TYR A 377 17.68 -0.34 1.79
N GLY A 378 18.56 -0.40 2.79
CA GLY A 378 19.48 0.69 3.11
C GLY A 378 20.22 0.51 4.44
N LYS A 379 21.37 1.18 4.61
CA LYS A 379 22.26 0.99 5.77
C LYS A 379 21.61 1.37 7.11
N ARG A 380 20.59 2.25 7.09
CA ARG A 380 19.85 2.71 8.28
C ARG A 380 18.46 2.08 8.42
N SER A 381 18.09 1.15 7.54
CA SER A 381 16.81 0.45 7.54
C SER A 381 17.04 -1.06 7.44
N ASP A 382 17.06 -1.61 6.23
CA ASP A 382 17.19 -3.05 5.96
C ASP A 382 18.43 -3.29 5.09
N PRO A 383 19.59 -3.65 5.68
CA PRO A 383 20.88 -3.63 4.98
C PRO A 383 21.18 -4.95 4.23
N ILE A 384 21.42 -4.86 2.92
CA ILE A 384 21.81 -6.01 2.09
C ILE A 384 23.29 -6.37 2.28
N SER A 385 23.65 -7.64 2.07
CA SER A 385 25.00 -8.16 2.25
C SER A 385 25.90 -8.05 1.01
N SER A 386 25.34 -8.04 -0.20
CA SER A 386 26.10 -8.14 -1.45
C SER A 386 26.98 -6.93 -1.77
N PHE A 387 26.46 -5.72 -1.55
CA PHE A 387 27.19 -4.46 -1.75
C PHE A 387 26.50 -3.29 -1.02
N ALA A 388 27.19 -2.15 -0.88
CA ALA A 388 26.63 -0.95 -0.28
C ALA A 388 25.51 -0.37 -1.17
N PHE A 389 24.26 -0.50 -0.72
CA PHE A 389 23.05 -0.14 -1.44
C PHE A 389 22.11 0.71 -0.57
N GLU A 390 21.33 1.57 -1.22
CA GLU A 390 20.28 2.41 -0.63
C GLU A 390 19.14 2.49 -1.65
N GLU A 391 18.04 1.77 -1.45
CA GLU A 391 16.90 1.71 -2.36
C GLU A 391 16.18 3.06 -2.45
N PHE A 392 15.93 3.68 -1.30
CA PHE A 392 15.27 4.97 -1.19
C PHE A 392 16.11 6.09 -1.84
N SER A 393 15.42 7.04 -2.47
CA SER A 393 16.01 8.32 -2.90
C SER A 393 14.99 9.45 -2.83
N ALA A 394 15.45 10.66 -2.53
CA ALA A 394 14.59 11.84 -2.54
C ALA A 394 13.98 12.15 -3.93
N ASP A 395 14.57 11.65 -5.03
CA ASP A 395 14.01 11.77 -6.40
C ASP A 395 12.97 10.68 -6.76
N ALA A 396 12.71 9.74 -5.85
CA ALA A 396 11.59 8.80 -5.93
C ALA A 396 10.57 9.04 -4.80
N GLY A 397 11.03 9.40 -3.60
CA GLY A 397 10.17 9.62 -2.44
C GLY A 397 9.26 8.42 -2.19
N LEU A 398 7.98 8.69 -1.96
CA LEU A 398 6.96 7.65 -1.74
C LEU A 398 6.68 6.78 -2.99
N SER A 399 7.08 7.19 -4.21
CA SER A 399 6.93 6.35 -5.42
C SER A 399 8.00 5.25 -5.57
N GLY A 400 9.02 5.23 -4.70
CA GLY A 400 10.07 4.20 -4.67
C GLY A 400 9.88 3.15 -3.57
N MET A 401 8.67 3.04 -3.01
CA MET A 401 8.33 2.17 -1.88
C MET A 401 7.41 1.02 -2.31
N LEU A 402 7.40 -0.08 -1.55
CA LEU A 402 6.52 -1.23 -1.81
C LEU A 402 5.17 -1.11 -1.06
N TRP A 403 4.12 -0.81 -1.81
CA TRP A 403 2.78 -0.53 -1.26
C TRP A 403 1.83 -1.74 -1.32
N GLY A 404 1.42 -2.24 -0.17
CA GLY A 404 0.47 -3.32 0.03
C GLY A 404 -0.99 -2.90 0.00
N HIS A 405 -1.82 -3.82 -0.48
CA HIS A 405 -3.22 -3.56 -0.80
C HIS A 405 -4.12 -3.42 0.45
N PRO A 406 -4.94 -2.36 0.60
CA PRO A 406 -5.60 -2.02 1.87
C PRO A 406 -6.67 -3.02 2.33
N ALA A 407 -7.20 -3.87 1.44
CA ALA A 407 -8.10 -4.96 1.84
C ALA A 407 -7.43 -5.99 2.77
N LEU A 408 -6.09 -6.08 2.77
CA LEU A 408 -5.33 -6.92 3.71
C LEU A 408 -5.44 -6.41 5.16
N LEU A 409 -5.41 -5.08 5.35
CA LEU A 409 -5.66 -4.46 6.67
C LEU A 409 -7.10 -4.73 7.12
N ALA A 410 -8.07 -4.63 6.22
CA ALA A 410 -9.47 -4.94 6.52
C ALA A 410 -9.65 -6.41 6.92
N ALA A 411 -9.00 -7.35 6.22
CA ALA A 411 -9.00 -8.77 6.58
C ALA A 411 -8.37 -9.03 7.97
N ALA A 412 -7.24 -8.38 8.28
CA ALA A 412 -6.59 -8.50 9.58
C ALA A 412 -7.50 -8.05 10.74
N VAL A 413 -8.23 -6.92 10.60
CA VAL A 413 -9.17 -6.46 11.65
C VAL A 413 -10.52 -7.17 11.67
N LEU A 414 -10.87 -7.92 10.62
CA LEU A 414 -12.11 -8.71 10.51
C LEU A 414 -11.95 -10.17 10.95
N ALA A 415 -10.72 -10.71 10.96
CA ALA A 415 -10.46 -12.13 11.17
C ALA A 415 -9.23 -12.46 12.04
N GLY A 416 -8.36 -11.50 12.36
CA GLY A 416 -7.21 -11.70 13.25
C GLY A 416 -7.56 -11.58 14.74
N PRO A 417 -6.60 -11.81 15.66
CA PRO A 417 -6.84 -11.79 17.11
C PRO A 417 -7.44 -10.47 17.65
N ALA A 418 -7.18 -9.35 16.98
CA ALA A 418 -7.74 -8.04 17.30
C ALA A 418 -9.14 -7.76 16.66
N ALA A 419 -9.90 -8.82 16.32
CA ALA A 419 -11.17 -8.72 15.60
C ALA A 419 -12.15 -7.72 16.24
N GLY A 420 -12.59 -6.73 15.45
CA GLY A 420 -13.46 -5.64 15.92
C GLY A 420 -12.72 -4.37 16.36
N GLY A 421 -11.38 -4.40 16.38
CA GLY A 421 -10.56 -3.19 16.30
C GLY A 421 -10.66 -2.53 14.92
N LEU A 422 -10.06 -1.34 14.78
CA LEU A 422 -9.89 -0.64 13.48
C LEU A 422 -8.44 -0.19 13.24
N THR A 423 -7.52 -0.57 14.14
CA THR A 423 -6.11 -0.19 14.10
C THR A 423 -5.28 -1.43 13.75
N VAL A 424 -4.26 -1.23 12.92
CA VAL A 424 -3.22 -2.22 12.62
C VAL A 424 -1.87 -1.59 12.91
N ASP A 425 -1.12 -2.26 13.77
CA ASP A 425 0.20 -1.90 14.29
C ASP A 425 1.31 -2.70 13.60
N ASP A 426 2.57 -2.48 14.00
CA ASP A 426 3.75 -3.19 13.48
C ASP A 426 3.83 -3.17 11.94
N LEU A 427 3.56 -1.98 11.37
CA LEU A 427 3.69 -1.70 9.94
C LEU A 427 5.07 -1.12 9.63
N ALA A 428 5.60 -1.42 8.45
CA ALA A 428 6.80 -0.77 7.98
C ALA A 428 6.60 0.77 7.88
N PHE A 429 7.64 1.52 8.21
CA PHE A 429 7.72 2.98 8.04
C PHE A 429 9.17 3.40 7.79
N HIS A 430 9.41 4.62 7.31
CA HIS A 430 10.76 5.06 6.96
C HIS A 430 11.05 6.48 7.44
N HIS A 431 12.27 6.69 7.92
CA HIS A 431 12.80 8.02 8.25
C HIS A 431 13.78 8.44 7.16
N PHE A 432 13.54 9.57 6.50
CA PHE A 432 14.54 10.20 5.65
C PHE A 432 15.23 11.34 6.39
N VAL A 433 16.48 11.63 6.01
CA VAL A 433 17.17 12.86 6.36
C VAL A 433 17.09 13.79 5.15
N ASP A 434 16.72 15.05 5.37
CA ASP A 434 16.62 16.05 4.30
C ASP A 434 17.96 16.72 3.97
N ALA A 435 17.91 17.87 3.28
CA ALA A 435 19.09 18.60 2.84
C ALA A 435 19.73 19.45 3.97
N ASP A 436 18.95 19.81 4.99
CA ASP A 436 19.39 20.63 6.12
C ASP A 436 19.88 19.75 7.29
N GLY A 437 19.50 18.48 7.29
CA GLY A 437 19.95 17.44 8.22
C GLY A 437 18.87 16.94 9.17
N ASP A 438 17.64 17.45 9.05
CA ASP A 438 16.52 17.06 9.90
C ASP A 438 15.98 15.68 9.50
N THR A 439 15.60 14.90 10.51
CA THR A 439 15.09 13.53 10.33
C THR A 439 13.57 13.54 10.33
N THR A 440 12.96 13.36 9.16
CA THR A 440 11.50 13.33 9.00
C THR A 440 10.99 11.90 8.79
N ALA A 441 10.02 11.50 9.61
CA ALA A 441 9.27 10.26 9.43
C ALA A 441 8.27 10.38 8.27
N LEU A 442 8.35 9.46 7.32
CA LEU A 442 7.36 9.26 6.26
C LEU A 442 6.16 8.47 6.80
N PRO A 443 4.95 8.70 6.27
CA PRO A 443 3.78 7.89 6.63
C PRO A 443 3.95 6.42 6.20
N CYS A 444 3.35 5.51 6.97
CA CYS A 444 3.17 4.10 6.58
C CYS A 444 2.07 3.89 5.52
N THR A 445 1.58 4.96 4.89
CA THR A 445 0.58 4.97 3.80
C THR A 445 1.04 5.85 2.64
N GLU A 446 0.61 5.55 1.40
CA GLU A 446 1.09 6.26 0.19
C GLU A 446 0.97 7.78 0.25
N ARG A 447 -0.07 8.27 0.93
CA ARG A 447 -0.31 9.67 1.23
C ARG A 447 -0.87 9.80 2.65
N TRP A 448 -0.69 10.97 3.25
CA TRP A 448 -1.34 11.32 4.51
C TRP A 448 -2.82 11.70 4.29
N ILE A 449 -3.74 11.08 5.01
CA ILE A 449 -5.18 11.39 4.94
C ILE A 449 -5.64 12.10 6.21
N ALA A 450 -5.85 13.41 6.12
CA ALA A 450 -6.42 14.22 7.19
C ALA A 450 -7.91 13.88 7.46
N ALA A 451 -8.43 14.26 8.63
CA ALA A 451 -9.78 13.90 9.06
C ALA A 451 -10.90 14.48 8.16
N ASP A 452 -10.70 15.67 7.59
CA ASP A 452 -11.62 16.29 6.62
C ASP A 452 -11.60 15.57 5.27
N ALA A 453 -10.41 15.17 4.80
CA ALA A 453 -10.25 14.33 3.61
C ALA A 453 -10.87 12.93 3.81
N SER A 454 -10.73 12.33 4.99
CA SER A 454 -11.42 11.10 5.38
C SER A 454 -12.95 11.26 5.32
N GLN A 455 -13.49 12.32 5.94
CA GLN A 455 -14.94 12.58 5.92
C GLN A 455 -15.45 12.79 4.48
N TRP A 456 -14.66 13.44 3.63
CA TRP A 456 -14.95 13.63 2.21
C TRP A 456 -14.95 12.30 1.43
N LEU A 457 -13.97 11.42 1.65
CA LEU A 457 -13.90 10.07 1.05
C LEU A 457 -15.08 9.17 1.49
N GLY A 458 -15.46 9.22 2.77
CA GLY A 458 -16.69 8.57 3.26
C GLY A 458 -17.95 9.11 2.58
N GLY A 459 -17.92 10.37 2.12
CA GLY A 459 -18.93 10.98 1.24
C GLY A 459 -19.16 10.24 -0.07
N PHE A 460 -18.20 9.43 -0.54
CA PHE A 460 -18.30 8.55 -1.72
C PHE A 460 -18.39 7.05 -1.37
N GLY A 461 -18.45 6.68 -0.09
CA GLY A 461 -18.45 5.28 0.34
C GLY A 461 -17.06 4.64 0.39
N ILE A 462 -16.00 5.45 0.54
CA ILE A 462 -14.62 4.98 0.61
C ILE A 462 -14.14 5.04 2.06
N VAL A 463 -13.70 3.89 2.59
CA VAL A 463 -13.02 3.78 3.88
C VAL A 463 -11.60 4.31 3.72
N ALA A 464 -11.26 5.34 4.48
CA ALA A 464 -9.92 5.90 4.47
C ALA A 464 -8.98 5.11 5.38
N VAL A 465 -7.76 4.86 4.89
CA VAL A 465 -6.63 4.37 5.69
C VAL A 465 -5.82 5.58 6.18
N GLN A 466 -5.65 5.72 7.48
CA GLN A 466 -4.93 6.84 8.10
C GLN A 466 -3.69 6.33 8.84
N ALA A 467 -2.50 6.74 8.41
CA ALA A 467 -1.27 6.58 9.19
C ALA A 467 -1.31 7.45 10.47
N HIS A 468 -0.61 7.00 11.52
CA HIS A 468 -0.25 7.84 12.66
C HIS A 468 1.11 8.51 12.39
N LYS A 469 1.36 9.71 12.95
CA LYS A 469 2.51 10.53 12.55
C LYS A 469 3.78 10.06 13.28
N GLY A 470 4.66 9.37 12.54
CA GLY A 470 5.93 8.87 13.08
C GLY A 470 5.82 7.53 13.80
N GLU A 471 4.68 6.83 13.65
CA GLU A 471 4.39 5.55 14.29
C GLU A 471 4.15 4.46 13.24
N PRO A 472 4.53 3.19 13.51
CA PRO A 472 4.29 2.04 12.63
C PRO A 472 2.83 1.57 12.65
N VAL A 473 1.86 2.49 12.60
CA VAL A 473 0.46 2.22 12.91
C VAL A 473 -0.48 2.90 11.91
N ALA A 474 -1.34 2.12 11.27
CA ALA A 474 -2.44 2.62 10.44
C ALA A 474 -3.81 2.32 11.08
N ARG A 475 -4.80 3.14 10.76
CA ARG A 475 -6.19 2.97 11.21
C ARG A 475 -7.16 3.08 10.04
N LEU A 476 -8.10 2.16 9.98
CA LEU A 476 -9.28 2.25 9.13
C LEU A 476 -10.31 3.18 9.79
N THR A 477 -10.95 4.04 9.01
CA THR A 477 -11.95 4.98 9.55
C THR A 477 -13.30 4.32 9.85
N GLY A 478 -13.51 3.11 9.33
CA GLY A 478 -14.67 2.26 9.53
C GLY A 478 -14.47 0.92 8.81
N LEU A 479 -15.52 0.11 8.78
CA LEU A 479 -15.64 -1.10 7.94
C LEU A 479 -17.01 -1.07 7.27
N ASP A 480 -17.30 0.07 6.64
CA ASP A 480 -18.59 0.36 6.02
C ASP A 480 -18.61 -0.13 4.57
N ALA A 481 -19.81 -0.47 4.11
CA ALA A 481 -20.07 -0.74 2.70
C ALA A 481 -20.18 0.58 1.91
N VAL A 482 -20.07 0.49 0.58
CA VAL A 482 -20.07 1.65 -0.33
C VAL A 482 -21.34 2.50 -0.20
N ASN A 483 -22.49 1.89 0.10
CA ASN A 483 -23.73 2.62 0.38
C ASN A 483 -23.77 3.37 1.74
N GLY A 484 -22.72 3.29 2.56
CA GLY A 484 -22.63 3.93 3.88
C GLY A 484 -23.41 3.23 5.00
N GLN A 485 -23.72 1.95 4.83
CA GLN A 485 -24.19 1.07 5.91
C GLN A 485 -23.05 0.20 6.44
N PRO A 486 -23.15 -0.37 7.65
CA PRO A 486 -22.22 -1.41 8.10
C PRO A 486 -22.17 -2.57 7.09
N LEU A 487 -20.97 -3.11 6.85
CA LEU A 487 -20.76 -4.16 5.85
C LEU A 487 -21.59 -5.42 6.13
N SER A 488 -22.21 -5.97 5.08
CA SER A 488 -22.98 -7.21 5.18
C SER A 488 -22.06 -8.39 5.47
N ALA A 489 -22.37 -9.17 6.52
CA ALA A 489 -21.55 -10.27 6.98
C ALA A 489 -22.29 -11.62 6.85
N ALA A 490 -21.54 -12.67 6.50
CA ALA A 490 -22.06 -14.03 6.38
C ALA A 490 -22.84 -14.48 7.64
N GLY A 491 -24.11 -14.86 7.46
CA GLY A 491 -24.98 -15.34 8.54
C GLY A 491 -25.68 -14.24 9.36
N SER A 492 -25.41 -12.96 9.09
CA SER A 492 -26.13 -11.84 9.73
C SER A 492 -27.08 -11.17 8.73
N ALA A 493 -28.38 -11.29 8.95
CA ALA A 493 -29.35 -10.44 8.25
C ALA A 493 -29.10 -8.96 8.59
N PRO A 494 -29.24 -8.01 7.66
CA PRO A 494 -28.82 -6.63 7.85
C PRO A 494 -29.62 -5.95 8.98
N LYS A 495 -29.01 -5.86 10.16
CA LYS A 495 -29.57 -5.14 11.32
C LYS A 495 -29.20 -3.66 11.21
N ALA A 496 -30.16 -2.85 10.77
CA ALA A 496 -30.05 -1.40 10.74
C ALA A 496 -29.95 -0.83 12.17
N ASN A 497 -28.73 -0.79 12.73
CA ASN A 497 -28.45 -0.24 14.04
C ASN A 497 -27.19 0.64 13.98
N ARG A 498 -27.40 1.96 13.93
CA ARG A 498 -26.32 2.94 13.79
C ARG A 498 -25.52 3.04 15.10
N VAL A 499 -24.27 2.57 15.11
CA VAL A 499 -23.32 2.88 16.18
C VAL A 499 -23.00 4.37 16.10
N GLN A 500 -23.68 5.17 16.91
CA GLN A 500 -23.54 6.63 16.90
C GLN A 500 -22.32 7.03 17.75
N VAL A 501 -21.16 7.15 17.10
CA VAL A 501 -19.93 7.67 17.72
C VAL A 501 -20.17 9.11 18.19
N GLY A 502 -20.32 9.29 19.50
CA GLY A 502 -20.57 10.59 20.11
C GLY A 502 -19.30 11.43 20.18
N ILE A 503 -19.17 12.42 19.30
CA ILE A 503 -18.15 13.46 19.45
C ILE A 503 -18.54 14.33 20.65
N GLY A 504 -17.74 14.28 21.72
CA GLY A 504 -17.96 15.04 22.94
C GLY A 504 -17.70 16.54 22.76
N GLY A 505 -18.74 17.30 22.46
CA GLY A 505 -18.69 18.76 22.54
C GLY A 505 -18.62 19.26 24.00
N PRO A 506 -17.93 20.37 24.29
CA PRO A 506 -17.78 20.88 25.65
C PRO A 506 -19.12 21.34 26.24
N ALA A 507 -19.34 21.04 27.52
CA ALA A 507 -20.59 21.38 28.22
C ALA A 507 -20.71 22.90 28.47
N PRO A 508 -21.90 23.51 28.25
CA PRO A 508 -22.10 24.93 28.48
C PRO A 508 -22.14 25.25 29.99
N ALA A 509 -21.37 26.26 30.40
CA ALA A 509 -21.33 26.72 31.78
C ALA A 509 -22.70 27.29 32.24
N LYS A 510 -23.19 26.83 33.40
CA LYS A 510 -24.37 27.41 34.08
C LYS A 510 -23.92 28.27 35.26
N ALA A 511 -24.50 29.46 35.38
CA ALA A 511 -24.19 30.42 36.43
C ALA A 511 -24.73 29.99 37.81
N ARG A 512 -24.06 30.45 38.88
CA ARG A 512 -24.57 30.42 40.27
C ARG A 512 -25.67 31.48 40.43
N PRO A 513 -26.68 31.23 41.28
CA PRO A 513 -26.59 31.50 42.73
C PRO A 513 -26.76 30.23 43.57
N GLY A 514 -26.68 30.20 44.90
CA GLY A 514 -26.39 31.21 45.94
C GLY A 514 -26.49 30.52 47.32
N VAL A 515 -25.79 30.97 48.36
CA VAL A 515 -25.60 30.18 49.60
C VAL A 515 -26.35 30.74 50.82
N SER A 516 -27.18 29.91 51.48
CA SER A 516 -27.47 30.03 52.91
C SER A 516 -27.96 28.70 53.53
N VAL A 517 -27.10 27.93 54.22
CA VAL A 517 -26.90 27.74 55.69
C VAL A 517 -28.03 27.07 56.51
N SER A 518 -27.59 26.15 57.40
CA SER A 518 -28.18 25.73 58.70
C SER A 518 -29.10 24.49 58.79
N ALA A 519 -28.67 23.54 59.64
CA ALA A 519 -29.49 22.50 60.31
C ALA A 519 -29.95 22.98 61.71
N PRO A 520 -30.69 22.20 62.55
CA PRO A 520 -30.05 21.15 63.38
C PRO A 520 -30.91 19.95 63.89
N ALA A 521 -30.24 18.88 64.37
CA ALA A 521 -30.69 17.89 65.40
C ALA A 521 -31.93 16.98 65.06
N ALA A 522 -32.27 15.86 65.73
CA ALA A 522 -31.74 14.96 66.79
C ALA A 522 -32.62 13.67 66.79
N LYS A 523 -32.40 12.51 67.47
CA LYS A 523 -31.32 11.76 68.17
C LYS A 523 -31.88 10.30 68.35
N LEU A 524 -31.13 9.39 69.01
CA LEU A 524 -31.48 8.04 69.57
C LEU A 524 -31.18 6.87 68.62
N GLY A 525 -30.59 5.74 69.05
CA GLY A 525 -29.96 5.40 70.34
C GLY A 525 -29.47 3.93 70.40
N ASP A 526 -28.50 3.63 71.29
CA ASP A 526 -28.40 2.50 72.26
C ASP A 526 -28.92 1.08 71.86
N ASP A 527 -28.28 -0.08 72.15
CA ASP A 527 -27.00 -0.46 72.82
C ASP A 527 -26.68 -1.98 72.57
N ASP A 528 -25.53 -2.48 73.05
CA ASP A 528 -25.10 -3.91 73.23
C ASP A 528 -24.99 -4.85 71.98
N GLY A 529 -24.18 -5.93 71.98
CA GLY A 529 -23.19 -6.39 72.97
C GLY A 529 -22.72 -7.86 72.78
N SER A 530 -21.42 -8.16 73.05
CA SER A 530 -20.77 -9.49 73.16
C SER A 530 -20.62 -10.39 71.89
N ALA A 531 -19.79 -11.45 71.87
CA ALA A 531 -18.38 -11.65 72.31
C ALA A 531 -17.83 -13.04 71.87
N SER A 532 -16.61 -13.07 71.28
CA SER A 532 -15.58 -14.15 71.28
C SER A 532 -15.97 -15.61 70.87
N ASP A 533 -15.09 -16.61 70.69
CA ASP A 533 -13.64 -16.83 70.90
C ASP A 533 -13.05 -17.80 69.81
N ASP A 534 -11.81 -18.28 70.00
CA ASP A 534 -11.13 -19.45 69.37
C ASP A 534 -10.57 -19.35 67.92
N ASP A 535 -9.41 -19.90 67.56
CA ASP A 535 -8.15 -20.18 68.31
C ASP A 535 -6.94 -20.29 67.32
N LEU A 536 -5.73 -20.50 67.85
CA LEU A 536 -4.40 -20.41 67.24
C LEU A 536 -3.92 -21.67 66.48
N GLY A 537 -2.86 -21.52 65.66
CA GLY A 537 -2.09 -22.65 65.10
C GLY A 537 -0.90 -22.21 64.24
N SER A 538 0.34 -22.41 64.71
CA SER A 538 1.57 -21.90 64.06
C SER A 538 2.75 -22.89 64.09
N SER A 539 3.40 -23.08 62.94
CA SER A 539 4.83 -23.48 62.78
C SER A 539 5.15 -23.44 61.26
N SER A 540 6.09 -22.67 60.69
CA SER A 540 7.51 -22.38 61.00
C SER A 540 8.50 -23.32 60.28
N ASP A 541 9.69 -22.78 60.00
CA ASP A 541 10.97 -23.48 59.73
C ASP A 541 11.15 -24.16 58.34
N ASP A 542 12.27 -24.03 57.61
CA ASP A 542 13.41 -23.09 57.74
C ASP A 542 14.28 -22.97 56.44
N SER A 543 15.42 -22.26 56.57
CA SER A 543 16.62 -22.07 55.71
C SER A 543 17.20 -23.32 54.98
N ASP A 544 18.20 -23.27 54.08
CA ASP A 544 19.30 -22.33 53.73
C ASP A 544 19.47 -22.21 52.20
N SER A 545 20.12 -21.23 51.54
CA SER A 545 21.21 -20.25 51.82
C SER A 545 22.63 -20.62 51.32
N SER A 546 23.21 -19.69 50.54
CA SER A 546 24.61 -19.48 50.06
C SER A 546 24.57 -18.91 48.63
N SER A 547 25.11 -17.73 48.25
CA SER A 547 26.21 -16.85 48.66
C SER A 547 27.51 -17.03 47.87
N ASP A 548 27.77 -16.12 46.93
CA ASP A 548 29.11 -15.54 46.73
C ASP A 548 28.96 -14.07 46.26
N SER A 549 30.07 -13.38 46.01
CA SER A 549 30.23 -11.95 46.32
C SER A 549 31.15 -11.20 45.35
N GLY A 550 30.97 -9.88 45.24
CA GLY A 550 31.82 -9.02 44.40
C GLY A 550 31.47 -7.53 44.48
N SER A 551 32.44 -6.69 44.84
CA SER A 551 32.38 -5.22 44.85
C SER A 551 32.64 -4.63 43.45
N GLY A 552 32.34 -3.35 43.16
CA GLY A 552 31.76 -2.28 43.98
C GLY A 552 31.81 -0.93 43.24
N ASP A 553 31.52 0.17 43.96
CA ASP A 553 31.74 1.61 43.67
C ASP A 553 31.34 2.17 42.27
N ALA A 554 30.35 3.06 42.11
CA ALA A 554 30.15 4.41 42.68
C ALA A 554 30.88 5.53 41.91
N ASP A 555 30.36 5.92 40.73
CA ASP A 555 30.96 6.96 39.88
C ASP A 555 29.91 7.70 38.98
N LEU A 556 28.89 8.33 39.58
CA LEU A 556 27.84 9.07 38.83
C LEU A 556 27.49 10.49 39.36
N ASP A 557 27.80 10.84 40.60
CA ASP A 557 27.50 12.19 41.14
C ASP A 557 28.54 13.28 40.76
N ALA A 558 29.63 12.91 40.08
CA ALA A 558 30.74 13.81 39.79
C ALA A 558 30.56 14.73 38.56
N LEU A 559 29.54 14.50 37.71
CA LEU A 559 29.40 15.17 36.41
C LEU A 559 28.30 16.26 36.33
N LEU A 560 27.60 16.55 37.44
CA LEU A 560 26.59 17.63 37.51
C LEU A 560 27.07 18.88 38.27
N ALA A 561 28.33 18.91 38.71
CA ALA A 561 28.90 19.99 39.54
C ALA A 561 29.75 21.02 38.75
N SER A 562 29.46 21.21 37.46
CA SER A 562 30.18 22.15 36.59
C SER A 562 29.23 23.04 35.80
N LEU A 563 29.55 24.33 35.69
CA LEU A 563 28.80 25.39 34.99
C LEU A 563 27.48 25.83 35.65
N GLY A 564 27.55 26.28 36.92
CA GLY A 564 26.53 27.12 37.57
C GLY A 564 27.15 28.32 38.28
N GLY A 565 26.55 29.51 38.10
CA GLY A 565 27.00 30.83 38.62
C GLY A 565 27.39 31.78 37.47
N SER A 566 26.73 32.92 37.21
CA SER A 566 26.46 34.11 38.06
C SER A 566 27.76 34.89 38.39
N ASP A 567 27.85 36.21 38.20
CA ASP A 567 26.86 37.25 38.52
C ASP A 567 26.87 38.51 37.61
N ASP A 568 25.76 39.27 37.71
CA ASP A 568 25.55 40.74 37.77
C ASP A 568 26.45 41.79 37.05
N GLY A 569 25.93 43.03 36.87
CA GLY A 569 26.78 44.23 36.69
C GLY A 569 26.54 45.17 35.48
N SER A 570 25.40 45.85 35.46
CA SER A 570 25.08 47.11 34.72
C SER A 570 26.18 47.90 33.96
N SER A 571 25.91 48.32 32.71
CA SER A 571 25.78 49.75 32.29
C SER A 571 25.65 49.96 30.76
N SER A 572 24.89 50.99 30.36
CA SER A 572 24.84 51.57 29.00
C SER A 572 25.70 52.85 28.95
N PRO A 573 26.03 53.46 27.79
CA PRO A 573 25.05 54.04 26.84
C PRO A 573 25.42 53.93 25.34
N ASP A 574 24.50 54.41 24.49
CA ASP A 574 24.65 54.95 23.11
C ASP A 574 25.37 54.07 22.03
N ASP A 575 24.94 54.03 20.77
CA ASP A 575 24.28 55.06 19.96
C ASP A 575 23.04 54.58 19.19
N THR A 576 22.16 55.53 18.87
CA THR A 576 21.19 55.44 17.76
C THR A 576 21.25 56.76 16.99
N PRO A 577 20.91 56.82 15.68
CA PRO A 577 19.49 56.99 15.38
C PRO A 577 19.00 56.42 14.01
N SER A 578 17.69 56.15 13.95
CA SER A 578 16.73 56.67 12.95
C SER A 578 16.79 56.28 11.46
N SER A 579 15.69 56.22 10.71
CA SER A 579 14.24 55.95 10.96
C SER A 579 13.52 55.99 9.58
N SER A 580 12.19 56.11 9.55
CA SER A 580 11.27 56.10 8.39
C SER A 580 11.14 54.74 7.69
N ASP A 581 9.95 54.20 7.38
CA ASP A 581 8.71 54.78 6.81
C ASP A 581 8.91 55.20 5.32
N VAL A 582 7.96 55.04 4.39
CA VAL A 582 6.50 54.89 4.51
C VAL A 582 5.91 54.09 3.32
N ALA A 583 4.61 53.77 3.43
CA ALA A 583 3.62 53.72 2.33
C ALA A 583 3.67 52.61 1.24
N SER A 584 2.72 51.70 1.39
CA SER A 584 1.81 51.18 0.36
C SER A 584 1.67 51.94 -0.97
N SER A 585 1.49 51.20 -2.06
CA SER A 585 0.66 51.62 -3.20
C SER A 585 -0.03 50.42 -3.87
N ASP A 586 -1.32 50.58 -4.20
CA ASP A 586 -2.02 49.74 -5.18
C ASP A 586 -1.68 50.21 -6.59
N SER A 587 -1.59 49.28 -7.55
CA SER A 587 -1.79 49.61 -8.96
C SER A 587 -2.39 48.43 -9.74
N SER A 588 -3.61 48.63 -10.25
CA SER A 588 -4.16 47.82 -11.34
C SER A 588 -3.53 48.26 -12.67
N GLY A 589 -3.10 47.31 -13.48
CA GLY A 589 -2.53 47.58 -14.81
C GLY A 589 -2.50 46.30 -15.64
N ASP A 590 -3.29 46.29 -16.71
CA ASP A 590 -3.28 45.27 -17.77
C ASP A 590 -2.40 45.77 -18.92
N ASP A 591 -1.48 44.93 -19.42
CA ASP A 591 -1.01 44.92 -20.82
C ASP A 591 0.08 43.87 -21.07
N GLY A 592 0.10 43.28 -22.27
CA GLY A 592 1.27 42.60 -22.85
C GLY A 592 1.40 41.08 -22.60
N MET A 593 0.77 40.27 -23.46
CA MET A 593 1.06 38.84 -23.55
C MET A 593 2.41 38.60 -24.27
N ASP A 594 3.22 37.68 -23.74
CA ASP A 594 4.58 37.39 -24.23
C ASP A 594 4.58 36.90 -25.70
N PRO A 595 5.37 37.52 -26.61
CA PRO A 595 5.46 37.11 -28.00
C PRO A 595 6.03 35.70 -28.21
N GLU A 596 6.88 35.18 -27.32
CA GLU A 596 7.35 33.79 -27.40
C GLU A 596 6.20 32.82 -27.09
N LEU A 597 5.35 33.15 -26.10
CA LEU A 597 4.18 32.34 -25.73
C LEU A 597 3.13 32.34 -26.85
N ALA A 598 2.93 33.47 -27.53
CA ALA A 598 2.07 33.57 -28.71
C ALA A 598 2.58 32.72 -29.89
N ALA A 599 3.90 32.73 -30.14
CA ALA A 599 4.52 31.89 -31.16
C ALA A 599 4.42 30.38 -30.83
N LEU A 600 4.53 30.02 -29.55
CA LEU A 600 4.41 28.63 -29.09
C LEU A 600 2.99 28.11 -29.31
N LEU A 601 1.97 28.88 -28.92
CA LEU A 601 0.55 28.54 -29.16
C LEU A 601 0.22 28.42 -30.65
N ALA A 602 0.76 29.30 -31.50
CA ALA A 602 0.58 29.22 -32.95
C ALA A 602 1.23 27.98 -33.62
N SER A 603 2.09 27.25 -32.90
CA SER A 603 2.75 26.03 -33.40
C SER A 603 2.05 24.71 -33.01
N LEU A 604 0.98 24.77 -32.21
CA LEU A 604 0.36 23.58 -31.58
C LEU A 604 -0.94 23.05 -32.20
N GLY A 605 -1.60 23.81 -33.08
CA GLY A 605 -2.72 23.36 -33.93
C GLY A 605 -4.12 23.54 -33.34
#